data_AF-A0A7R9FVV8-F1
#
_entry.id   AF-A0A7R9FVV8-F1
#
_cell.length_a   1.000
_cell.length_b   1.000
_cell.length_c   1.000
_cell.angle_alpha   90.00
_cell.angle_beta   90.00
_cell.angle_gamma   90.00
#
_symmetry.space_group_name_H-M   'P 1'
#
loop_
_entity.id
_entity.type
_entity.pdbx_description
1 polymer ?
#
loop_
_entity_poly.entity_id
_entity_poly.type
_entity_poly.pdbx_seq_one_letter_code
_entity_poly.pdbx_strand_id
1 'polypeptide(L)'
;GDLDSIERVAYEFCEDEARNGVIYVEARYSPHFLLPSDVPKTYEALCEVIKAVNRGFKRGENDFKVKARQIICALVGANMIRDVIRLCEQFRDEGVVGLDTAAMSTSDLSEYAVPLCKMLIFVEEVSLGVDEVLVYQEASRLGIHRTVHAGEIGSAEMVKRAVEEYNSERIGHGYNVLSDPVVYDMCRKKDIHFETCPWSSLLTGAVPLGVNKHPIV
;
A
#
# COMPACT_ATOMS: atom_id res chain seq x y z
N GLY A 1 10.82 -8.15 16.78
CA GLY A 1 10.88 -9.40 15.99
C GLY A 1 12.24 -9.52 15.35
N ASP A 2 12.55 -10.68 14.80
CA ASP A 2 13.79 -10.96 14.06
C ASP A 2 13.49 -11.31 12.59
N LEU A 3 14.56 -11.46 11.78
CA LEU A 3 14.44 -11.78 10.36
C LEU A 3 13.84 -13.17 10.10
N ASP A 4 14.05 -14.13 11.02
CA ASP A 4 13.50 -15.49 10.89
C ASP A 4 11.98 -15.47 11.07
N SER A 5 11.47 -14.62 11.96
CA SER A 5 10.04 -14.39 12.16
C SER A 5 9.40 -13.75 10.93
N ILE A 6 10.08 -12.80 10.29
CA ILE A 6 9.62 -12.17 9.05
C ILE A 6 9.55 -13.19 7.91
N GLU A 7 10.59 -14.01 7.75
CA GLU A 7 10.59 -15.10 6.76
C GLU A 7 9.45 -16.09 7.01
N ARG A 8 9.24 -16.47 8.28
CA ARG A 8 8.17 -17.39 8.67
C ARG A 8 6.79 -16.85 8.32
N VAL A 9 6.49 -15.59 8.66
CA VAL A 9 5.19 -14.98 8.36
C VAL A 9 4.97 -14.92 6.84
N ALA A 10 6.00 -14.59 6.05
CA ALA A 10 5.90 -14.58 4.60
C ALA A 10 5.62 -15.99 4.01
N TYR A 11 6.22 -17.04 4.58
CA TYR A 11 5.94 -18.42 4.20
C TYR A 11 4.51 -18.84 4.57
N GLU A 12 4.09 -18.60 5.82
CA GLU A 12 2.75 -18.93 6.34
C GLU A 12 1.64 -18.16 5.58
N PHE A 13 1.92 -16.92 5.17
CA PHE A 13 1.02 -16.17 4.30
C PHE A 13 0.72 -16.90 2.99
N CYS A 14 1.74 -17.48 2.33
CA CYS A 14 1.52 -18.27 1.11
C CYS A 14 0.67 -19.53 1.39
N GLU A 15 0.80 -20.14 2.56
CA GLU A 15 -0.02 -21.27 2.98
C GLU A 15 -1.50 -20.88 3.08
N ASP A 16 -1.77 -19.74 3.73
CA ASP A 16 -3.13 -19.23 3.91
C ASP A 16 -3.77 -18.80 2.58
N GLU A 17 -3.01 -18.13 1.70
CA GLU A 17 -3.47 -17.80 0.35
C GLU A 17 -3.83 -19.07 -0.45
N ALA A 18 -3.01 -20.11 -0.36
CA ALA A 18 -3.28 -21.38 -1.02
C ALA A 18 -4.56 -22.05 -0.50
N ARG A 19 -4.80 -22.01 0.82
CA ARG A 19 -6.04 -22.52 1.44
C ARG A 19 -7.29 -21.77 0.96
N ASN A 20 -7.13 -20.50 0.58
CA ASN A 20 -8.19 -19.67 0.00
C ASN A 20 -8.32 -19.83 -1.54
N GLY A 21 -7.54 -20.72 -2.16
CA GLY A 21 -7.59 -20.96 -3.60
C GLY A 21 -6.91 -19.90 -4.45
N VAL A 22 -6.09 -19.03 -3.85
CA VAL A 22 -5.35 -17.98 -4.54
C VAL A 22 -4.16 -18.58 -5.28
N ILE A 23 -3.97 -18.20 -6.55
CA ILE A 23 -2.85 -18.67 -7.40
C ILE A 23 -1.78 -17.60 -7.63
N TYR A 24 -2.12 -16.33 -7.42
CA TYR A 24 -1.24 -15.17 -7.53
C TYR A 24 -1.64 -14.11 -6.51
N VAL A 25 -0.66 -13.57 -5.80
CA VAL A 25 -0.88 -12.54 -4.77
C VAL A 25 0.24 -11.50 -4.79
N GLU A 26 -0.15 -10.24 -4.63
CA GLU A 26 0.76 -9.12 -4.37
C GLU A 26 0.56 -8.68 -2.91
N ALA A 27 1.47 -9.14 -2.04
CA ALA A 27 1.46 -8.77 -0.64
C ALA A 27 2.11 -7.41 -0.46
N ARG A 28 1.45 -6.53 0.28
CA ARG A 28 1.95 -5.17 0.55
C ARG A 28 2.30 -5.02 2.02
N TYR A 29 3.41 -4.36 2.30
CA TYR A 29 3.85 -4.06 3.66
C TYR A 29 4.90 -2.94 3.63
N SER A 30 5.14 -2.33 4.80
CA SER A 30 6.21 -1.37 4.96
C SER A 30 7.37 -2.01 5.74
N PRO A 31 8.57 -2.16 5.14
CA PRO A 31 9.71 -2.78 5.79
C PRO A 31 10.18 -2.00 7.03
N HIS A 32 9.92 -0.70 7.07
CA HIS A 32 10.22 0.17 8.22
C HIS A 32 9.52 -0.27 9.51
N PHE A 33 8.32 -0.86 9.42
CA PHE A 33 7.54 -1.31 10.59
C PHE A 33 7.79 -2.76 11.00
N LEU A 34 8.48 -3.54 10.16
CA LEU A 34 8.88 -4.91 10.53
C LEU A 34 10.16 -4.92 11.38
N LEU A 35 10.91 -3.81 11.37
CA LEU A 35 12.05 -3.62 12.26
C LEU A 35 11.58 -3.11 13.65
N PRO A 36 12.19 -3.59 14.74
CA PRO A 36 11.94 -3.05 16.08
C PRO A 36 12.12 -1.52 16.16
N SER A 37 11.40 -0.87 17.07
CA SER A 37 11.43 0.59 17.23
C SER A 37 12.80 1.11 17.67
N ASP A 38 13.53 0.32 18.46
CA ASP A 38 14.87 0.59 18.99
C ASP A 38 16.02 0.27 18.01
N VAL A 39 15.71 -0.35 16.87
CA VAL A 39 16.70 -0.66 15.83
C VAL A 39 16.76 0.46 14.79
N PRO A 40 17.98 0.93 14.43
CA PRO A 40 18.16 1.87 13.33
C PRO A 40 17.60 1.32 12.02
N LYS A 41 16.71 2.08 11.39
CA LYS A 41 16.08 1.75 10.10
C LYS A 41 17.00 2.16 8.95
N THR A 42 18.25 1.69 8.98
CA THR A 42 19.20 1.94 7.89
C THR A 42 18.73 1.23 6.62
N TYR A 43 19.18 1.72 5.47
CA TYR A 43 18.80 1.10 4.21
C TYR A 43 19.24 -0.37 4.11
N GLU A 44 20.40 -0.71 4.66
CA GLU A 44 20.89 -2.09 4.73
C GLU A 44 19.95 -2.97 5.55
N ALA A 45 19.47 -2.47 6.70
CA ALA A 45 18.50 -3.20 7.51
C ALA A 45 17.18 -3.42 6.77
N LEU A 46 16.70 -2.42 6.02
CA LEU A 46 15.51 -2.55 5.19
C LEU A 46 15.72 -3.58 4.06
N CYS A 47 16.90 -3.62 3.44
CA CYS A 47 17.25 -4.64 2.46
C CYS A 47 17.19 -6.06 3.05
N GLU A 48 17.64 -6.24 4.30
CA GLU A 48 17.55 -7.54 4.97
C GLU A 48 16.11 -7.98 5.25
N VAL A 49 15.20 -7.03 5.52
CA VAL A 49 13.76 -7.32 5.59
C VAL A 49 13.22 -7.83 4.25
N ILE A 50 13.51 -7.14 3.13
CA ILE A 50 13.06 -7.58 1.80
C ILE A 50 13.58 -8.98 1.49
N LYS A 51 14.85 -9.25 1.80
CA LYS A 51 15.46 -10.58 1.61
C LYS A 51 14.80 -11.65 2.47
N ALA A 52 14.43 -11.34 3.72
CA ALA A 52 13.72 -12.28 4.59
C ALA A 52 12.35 -12.65 4.01
N VAL A 53 11.57 -11.66 3.55
CA VAL A 53 10.28 -11.92 2.88
C VAL A 53 10.48 -12.71 1.59
N ASN A 54 11.51 -12.40 0.80
CA ASN A 54 11.85 -13.16 -0.41
C ASN A 54 12.13 -14.64 -0.13
N ARG A 55 12.87 -14.97 0.93
CA ARG A 55 13.11 -16.36 1.32
C ARG A 55 11.79 -17.07 1.70
N GLY A 56 10.93 -16.39 2.44
CA GLY A 56 9.63 -16.92 2.86
C GLY A 56 8.70 -17.19 1.69
N PHE A 57 8.54 -16.19 0.80
CA PHE A 57 7.78 -16.35 -0.44
C PHE A 57 8.38 -17.41 -1.32
N LYS A 58 9.69 -17.44 -1.55
CA LYS A 58 10.32 -18.46 -2.39
C LYS A 58 10.01 -19.88 -1.92
N ARG A 59 10.05 -20.12 -0.62
CA ARG A 59 9.66 -21.40 -0.01
C ARG A 59 8.16 -21.66 -0.19
N GLY A 60 7.31 -20.69 0.14
CA GLY A 60 5.86 -20.81 0.02
C GLY A 60 5.38 -21.05 -1.41
N GLU A 61 5.95 -20.36 -2.40
CA GLU A 61 5.65 -20.58 -3.82
C GLU A 61 5.97 -22.02 -4.25
N ASN A 62 7.10 -22.56 -3.78
CA ASN A 62 7.52 -23.92 -4.11
C ASN A 62 6.60 -24.97 -3.49
N ASP A 63 6.21 -24.79 -2.24
CA ASP A 63 5.45 -25.78 -1.46
C ASP A 63 3.95 -25.73 -1.77
N PHE A 64 3.39 -24.53 -1.91
CA PHE A 64 1.94 -24.32 -2.03
C PHE A 64 1.45 -23.92 -3.44
N LYS A 65 2.37 -23.69 -4.39
CA LYS A 65 2.06 -23.34 -5.80
C LYS A 65 1.28 -22.03 -5.98
N VAL A 66 1.37 -21.13 -5.01
CA VAL A 66 0.91 -19.73 -5.12
C VAL A 66 2.08 -18.88 -5.60
N LYS A 67 1.88 -18.01 -6.59
CA LYS A 67 2.91 -17.03 -6.97
C LYS A 67 2.76 -15.75 -6.14
N ALA A 68 3.79 -15.36 -5.40
CA ALA A 68 3.76 -14.25 -4.46
C ALA A 68 4.74 -13.14 -4.86
N ARG A 69 4.26 -11.89 -4.90
CA ARG A 69 5.07 -10.70 -5.20
C ARG A 69 4.89 -9.66 -4.10
N GLN A 70 5.84 -8.73 -4.02
CA GLN A 70 5.89 -7.72 -2.98
C GLN A 70 5.56 -6.32 -3.53
N ILE A 71 4.73 -5.58 -2.80
CA ILE A 71 4.56 -4.14 -2.97
C ILE A 71 5.09 -3.44 -1.71
N ILE A 72 5.97 -2.47 -1.90
CA ILE A 72 6.63 -1.79 -0.77
C ILE A 72 5.89 -0.50 -0.44
N CYS A 73 5.37 -0.40 0.78
CA CYS A 73 4.54 0.71 1.22
C CYS A 73 5.34 1.80 1.94
N ALA A 74 5.06 3.06 1.61
CA ALA A 74 5.35 4.20 2.47
C ALA A 74 4.09 4.59 3.25
N LEU A 75 4.25 5.16 4.45
CA LEU A 75 3.17 5.88 5.11
C LEU A 75 3.23 7.37 4.75
N VAL A 76 2.05 7.96 4.50
CA VAL A 76 1.90 9.40 4.25
C VAL A 76 2.58 10.23 5.35
N GLY A 77 3.37 11.24 4.96
CA GLY A 77 3.97 12.18 5.91
C GLY A 77 5.23 11.67 6.62
N ALA A 78 5.71 10.47 6.30
CA ALA A 78 7.00 9.96 6.76
C ALA A 78 8.06 10.10 5.65
N ASN A 79 9.31 10.42 6.01
CA ASN A 79 10.45 10.48 5.06
C ASN A 79 10.91 9.09 4.56
N MET A 80 9.99 8.11 4.51
CA MET A 80 10.24 6.71 4.16
C MET A 80 10.16 6.49 2.64
N ILE A 81 9.41 7.33 1.91
CA ILE A 81 9.13 7.14 0.48
C ILE A 81 10.40 7.10 -0.39
N ARG A 82 11.48 7.79 0.04
CA ARG A 82 12.79 7.76 -0.63
C ARG A 82 13.50 6.41 -0.49
N ASP A 83 13.36 5.73 0.65
CA ASP A 83 13.88 4.37 0.80
C ASP A 83 13.03 3.38 -0.01
N VAL A 84 11.71 3.57 -0.04
CA VAL A 84 10.77 2.69 -0.75
C VAL A 84 11.09 2.61 -2.24
N ILE A 85 11.26 3.75 -2.93
CA ILE A 85 11.61 3.72 -4.36
C ILE A 85 12.96 3.04 -4.62
N ARG A 86 13.95 3.25 -3.75
CA ARG A 86 15.27 2.60 -3.85
C ARG A 86 15.18 1.09 -3.66
N LEU A 87 14.37 0.62 -2.69
CA LEU A 87 14.11 -0.80 -2.50
C LEU A 87 13.40 -1.40 -3.73
N CYS A 88 12.43 -0.68 -4.30
CA CYS A 88 11.74 -1.11 -5.51
C CYS A 88 12.70 -1.24 -6.70
N GLU A 89 13.61 -0.28 -6.88
CA GLU A 89 14.62 -0.35 -7.93
C GLU A 89 15.59 -1.50 -7.70
N GLN A 90 16.12 -1.64 -6.48
CA GLN A 90 17.12 -2.67 -6.14
C GLN A 90 16.58 -4.09 -6.29
N PHE A 91 15.32 -4.33 -5.90
CA PHE A 91 14.73 -5.67 -5.85
C PHE A 91 13.69 -5.93 -6.96
N ARG A 92 13.66 -5.12 -8.03
CA ARG A 92 12.71 -5.23 -9.15
C ARG A 92 12.73 -6.60 -9.84
N ASP A 93 13.89 -7.23 -9.90
CA ASP A 93 14.10 -8.55 -10.50
C ASP A 93 14.06 -9.69 -9.46
N GLU A 94 13.84 -9.35 -8.19
CA GLU A 94 13.81 -10.27 -7.05
C GLU A 94 12.42 -10.35 -6.40
N GLY A 95 11.36 -9.95 -7.10
CA GLY A 95 9.97 -10.15 -6.68
C GLY A 95 9.28 -8.92 -6.08
N VAL A 96 9.97 -7.78 -5.95
CA VAL A 96 9.32 -6.48 -5.70
C VAL A 96 8.77 -5.95 -7.02
N VAL A 97 7.47 -5.69 -7.08
CA VAL A 97 6.78 -5.34 -8.33
C VAL A 97 6.29 -3.90 -8.38
N GLY A 98 6.20 -3.21 -7.24
CA GLY A 98 5.74 -1.84 -7.21
C GLY A 98 5.79 -1.23 -5.82
N LEU A 99 5.35 0.02 -5.75
CA LEU A 99 5.23 0.77 -4.52
C LEU A 99 3.80 1.21 -4.25
N ASP A 100 3.52 1.47 -2.98
CA ASP A 100 2.25 1.96 -2.48
C ASP A 100 2.46 3.05 -1.43
N THR A 101 1.42 3.85 -1.23
CA THR A 101 1.31 4.80 -0.12
C THR A 101 0.01 4.50 0.60
N ALA A 102 0.13 4.17 1.88
CA ALA A 102 -1.00 3.97 2.78
C ALA A 102 -1.06 5.11 3.80
N ALA A 103 -2.26 5.50 4.22
CA ALA A 103 -2.47 6.42 5.33
C ALA A 103 -2.73 5.63 6.62
N MET A 104 -2.30 6.16 7.75
CA MET A 104 -2.56 5.54 9.05
C MET A 104 -3.93 6.00 9.57
N SER A 105 -4.72 5.06 10.10
CA SER A 105 -6.00 5.37 10.73
C SER A 105 -5.79 6.15 12.03
N THR A 106 -6.77 6.98 12.41
CA THR A 106 -6.68 7.88 13.57
C THR A 106 -6.55 7.15 14.92
N SER A 107 -6.90 5.86 15.00
CA SER A 107 -6.80 5.05 16.23
C SER A 107 -5.39 4.56 16.56
N ASP A 108 -4.46 4.53 15.58
CA ASP A 108 -3.11 3.99 15.77
C ASP A 108 -2.09 5.06 16.23
N LEU A 109 -2.55 6.32 16.40
CA LEU A 109 -1.73 7.49 16.70
C LEU A 109 -1.34 7.66 18.17
N SER A 110 -1.64 6.70 19.05
CA SER A 110 -1.42 6.88 20.49
C SER A 110 0.05 6.86 20.91
N GLU A 111 0.98 6.39 20.08
CA GLU A 111 2.40 6.24 20.48
C GLU A 111 3.41 7.02 19.60
N TYR A 112 3.07 7.37 18.35
CA TYR A 112 4.01 8.00 17.39
C TYR A 112 3.66 9.43 16.96
N ALA A 113 2.60 10.03 17.50
CA ALA A 113 2.16 11.35 17.07
C ALA A 113 3.08 12.47 17.60
N VAL A 114 3.94 12.97 16.70
CA VAL A 114 4.42 14.35 16.72
C VAL A 114 3.21 15.27 16.95
N PRO A 115 3.28 16.32 17.80
CA PRO A 115 2.15 17.19 18.10
C PRO A 115 1.42 17.78 16.87
N LEU A 116 2.09 17.83 15.72
CA LEU A 116 1.52 18.28 14.44
C LEU A 116 0.47 17.31 13.86
N CYS A 117 0.63 15.99 14.04
CA CYS A 117 -0.32 14.97 13.56
C CYS A 117 -1.67 15.05 14.30
N LYS A 118 -1.68 15.55 15.55
CA LYS A 118 -2.91 15.79 16.30
C LYS A 118 -3.72 17.01 15.81
N MET A 119 -3.16 17.84 14.94
CA MET A 119 -3.90 18.94 14.30
C MET A 119 -4.39 18.59 12.88
N LEU A 120 -3.89 17.48 12.33
CA LEU A 120 -4.25 16.92 11.03
C LEU A 120 -5.33 15.82 11.14
N ILE A 121 -5.99 15.73 12.30
CA ILE A 121 -6.88 14.64 12.77
C ILE A 121 -8.12 14.37 11.90
N PHE A 122 -8.44 15.19 10.91
CA PHE A 122 -9.67 15.02 10.09
C PHE A 122 -9.44 14.83 8.60
N VAL A 123 -8.20 14.62 8.18
CA VAL A 123 -7.89 14.71 6.76
C VAL A 123 -7.09 13.49 6.32
N GLU A 124 -7.77 12.53 5.70
CA GLU A 124 -7.17 11.84 4.55
C GLU A 124 -6.80 12.89 3.46
N GLU A 125 -7.34 14.11 3.50
CA GLU A 125 -6.76 15.28 2.81
C GLU A 125 -5.39 15.74 3.36
N VAL A 126 -4.72 15.00 4.28
CA VAL A 126 -3.32 15.28 4.61
C VAL A 126 -2.57 15.08 3.31
N SER A 127 -2.29 16.24 2.71
CA SER A 127 -1.56 16.44 1.48
C SER A 127 -0.67 15.25 1.20
N LEU A 128 -1.14 14.39 0.29
CA LEU A 128 -0.31 13.67 -0.65
C LEU A 128 0.84 14.64 -1.02
N GLY A 129 1.97 14.51 -0.33
CA GLY A 129 2.93 15.59 -0.19
C GLY A 129 3.70 15.79 -1.48
N VAL A 130 4.30 16.96 -1.62
CA VAL A 130 5.09 17.29 -2.82
C VAL A 130 6.22 16.27 -3.02
N ASP A 131 6.84 15.81 -1.94
CA ASP A 131 7.90 14.82 -1.98
C ASP A 131 7.40 13.46 -2.48
N GLU A 132 6.24 13.01 -2.02
CA GLU A 132 5.63 11.77 -2.48
C GLU A 132 5.24 11.86 -3.96
N VAL A 133 4.62 12.95 -4.42
CA VAL A 133 4.31 13.18 -5.85
C VAL A 133 5.57 13.02 -6.69
N LEU A 134 6.67 13.66 -6.29
CA LEU A 134 7.94 13.62 -7.02
C LEU A 134 8.51 12.20 -7.08
N VAL A 135 8.43 11.43 -5.98
CA VAL A 135 8.90 10.04 -5.98
C VAL A 135 8.03 9.15 -6.87
N TYR A 136 6.72 9.34 -6.90
CA TYR A 136 5.83 8.59 -7.79
C TYR A 136 6.05 8.92 -9.27
N GLN A 137 6.29 10.19 -9.59
CA GLN A 137 6.68 10.61 -10.93
C GLN A 137 8.02 9.98 -11.34
N GLU A 138 8.98 9.91 -10.42
CA GLU A 138 10.24 9.22 -10.68
C GLU A 138 10.05 7.70 -10.85
N ALA A 139 9.22 7.07 -10.03
CA ALA A 139 8.87 5.66 -10.19
C ALA A 139 8.24 5.37 -11.55
N SER A 140 7.39 6.28 -12.04
CA SER A 140 6.84 6.21 -13.40
C SER A 140 7.95 6.28 -14.46
N ARG A 141 8.92 7.19 -14.33
CA ARG A 141 10.08 7.29 -15.23
C ARG A 141 10.97 6.05 -15.21
N LEU A 142 11.13 5.40 -14.05
CA LEU A 142 11.93 4.18 -13.86
C LEU A 142 11.18 2.89 -14.23
N GLY A 143 9.89 2.99 -14.57
CA GLY A 143 9.03 1.85 -14.88
C GLY A 143 8.72 0.97 -13.65
N ILE A 144 8.70 1.54 -12.45
CA ILE A 144 8.30 0.87 -11.20
C ILE A 144 6.79 1.05 -11.03
N HIS A 145 6.02 -0.04 -10.88
CA HIS A 145 4.55 0.06 -10.80
C HIS A 145 4.06 0.80 -9.56
N ARG A 146 2.89 1.43 -9.70
CA ARG A 146 2.35 2.39 -8.72
C ARG A 146 0.90 2.07 -8.41
N THR A 147 0.61 1.82 -7.13
CA THR A 147 -0.74 1.85 -6.57
C THR A 147 -0.77 2.86 -5.43
N VAL A 148 -1.94 3.41 -5.10
CA VAL A 148 -2.10 4.40 -4.02
C VAL A 148 -3.40 4.13 -3.30
N HIS A 149 -3.40 4.07 -1.97
CA HIS A 149 -4.65 4.14 -1.20
C HIS A 149 -5.26 5.53 -1.33
N ALA A 150 -6.45 5.60 -1.94
CA ALA A 150 -7.17 6.85 -2.10
C ALA A 150 -8.67 6.59 -2.21
N GLY A 151 -9.47 7.51 -1.64
CA GLY A 151 -10.92 7.40 -1.70
C GLY A 151 -11.52 6.26 -0.88
N GLU A 152 -10.80 5.75 0.13
CA GLU A 152 -11.37 4.85 1.13
C GLU A 152 -12.31 5.63 2.06
N ILE A 153 -11.77 6.55 2.86
CA ILE A 153 -12.53 7.52 3.67
C ILE A 153 -12.49 8.91 2.99
N GLY A 154 -11.47 9.17 2.18
CA GLY A 154 -11.12 10.44 1.55
C GLY A 154 -11.92 10.75 0.30
N SER A 155 -11.73 11.94 -0.26
CA SER A 155 -12.58 12.46 -1.34
C SER A 155 -12.24 11.90 -2.73
N ALA A 156 -13.16 12.07 -3.69
CA ALA A 156 -12.87 11.80 -5.11
C ALA A 156 -11.70 12.64 -5.65
N GLU A 157 -11.45 13.84 -5.11
CA GLU A 157 -10.30 14.66 -5.51
C GLU A 157 -8.98 13.96 -5.17
N MET A 158 -8.90 13.19 -4.07
CA MET A 158 -7.71 12.40 -3.77
C MET A 158 -7.49 11.29 -4.80
N VAL A 159 -8.56 10.63 -5.25
CA VAL A 159 -8.48 9.64 -6.34
C VAL A 159 -7.96 10.31 -7.61
N LYS A 160 -8.47 11.50 -7.94
CA LYS A 160 -7.99 12.27 -9.08
C LYS A 160 -6.50 12.62 -8.96
N ARG A 161 -6.05 13.13 -7.81
CA ARG A 161 -4.63 13.43 -7.57
C ARG A 161 -3.75 12.18 -7.67
N ALA A 162 -4.19 11.04 -7.12
CA ALA A 162 -3.48 9.77 -7.26
C ALA A 162 -3.32 9.35 -8.74
N VAL A 163 -4.34 9.57 -9.56
CA VAL A 163 -4.29 9.25 -10.99
C VAL A 163 -3.47 10.27 -11.79
N GLU A 164 -3.62 11.57 -11.53
CA GLU A 164 -3.04 12.64 -12.36
C GLU A 164 -1.66 13.12 -11.91
N GLU A 165 -1.41 13.22 -10.60
CA GLU A 165 -0.14 13.72 -10.06
C GLU A 165 0.84 12.57 -9.77
N TYR A 166 0.34 11.48 -9.18
CA TYR A 166 1.14 10.30 -8.80
C TYR A 166 1.32 9.32 -9.96
N ASN A 167 0.61 9.51 -11.08
CA ASN A 167 0.58 8.56 -12.19
C ASN A 167 0.28 7.12 -11.73
N SER A 168 -0.60 6.97 -10.73
CA SER A 168 -0.97 5.66 -10.20
C SER A 168 -1.71 4.85 -11.27
N GLU A 169 -1.38 3.56 -11.36
CA GLU A 169 -2.00 2.62 -12.29
C GLU A 169 -3.22 1.94 -11.67
N ARG A 170 -3.22 1.86 -10.33
CA ARG A 170 -4.30 1.28 -9.53
C ARG A 170 -4.61 2.16 -8.33
N ILE A 171 -5.81 2.00 -7.78
CA ILE A 171 -6.27 2.71 -6.60
C ILE A 171 -6.69 1.69 -5.55
N GLY A 172 -6.03 1.72 -4.38
CA GLY A 172 -6.47 1.03 -3.18
C GLY A 172 -7.83 1.59 -2.75
N HIS A 173 -8.85 0.74 -2.66
CA HIS A 173 -10.23 1.10 -2.35
C HIS A 173 -10.96 1.91 -3.44
N GLY A 174 -10.86 3.25 -3.41
CA GLY A 174 -11.52 4.16 -4.36
C GLY A 174 -13.04 4.28 -4.24
N TYR A 175 -13.66 3.88 -3.13
CA TYR A 175 -15.12 3.90 -2.96
C TYR A 175 -15.75 5.28 -3.19
N ASN A 176 -15.10 6.34 -2.68
CA ASN A 176 -15.61 7.70 -2.79
C ASN A 176 -15.42 8.33 -4.17
N VAL A 177 -14.83 7.63 -5.15
CA VAL A 177 -14.77 8.11 -6.54
C VAL A 177 -16.16 8.39 -7.11
N LEU A 178 -17.19 7.66 -6.65
CA LEU A 178 -18.57 7.83 -7.10
C LEU A 178 -19.24 9.12 -6.60
N SER A 179 -18.60 9.83 -5.65
CA SER A 179 -19.07 11.15 -5.23
C SER A 179 -18.88 12.23 -6.30
N ASP A 180 -17.99 11.99 -7.29
CA ASP A 180 -17.74 12.89 -8.41
C ASP A 180 -17.79 12.12 -9.75
N PRO A 181 -18.88 12.26 -10.53
CA PRO A 181 -19.04 11.60 -11.82
C PRO A 181 -17.95 11.95 -12.85
N VAL A 182 -17.32 13.13 -12.74
CA VAL A 182 -16.23 13.55 -13.64
C VAL A 182 -14.96 12.77 -13.33
N VAL A 183 -14.63 12.62 -12.05
CA VAL A 183 -13.48 11.82 -11.61
C VAL A 183 -13.69 10.34 -11.95
N TYR A 184 -14.88 9.81 -11.71
CA TYR A 184 -15.21 8.43 -12.08
C TYR A 184 -15.07 8.18 -13.58
N ASP A 185 -15.62 9.06 -14.43
CA ASP A 185 -15.49 8.92 -15.88
C ASP A 185 -14.03 9.05 -16.36
N MET A 186 -13.23 9.91 -15.73
CA MET A 186 -11.79 9.98 -15.98
C MET A 186 -11.09 8.66 -15.65
N CYS A 187 -11.35 8.06 -14.47
CA CYS A 187 -10.75 6.79 -14.07
C CYS A 187 -11.13 5.68 -15.06
N ARG A 188 -12.40 5.64 -15.48
CA ARG A 188 -12.89 4.69 -16.48
C ARG A 188 -12.23 4.87 -17.85
N LYS A 189 -12.03 6.11 -18.30
CA LYS A 189 -11.34 6.43 -19.57
C LYS A 189 -9.85 6.06 -19.55
N LYS A 190 -9.21 6.16 -18.38
CA LYS A 190 -7.80 5.80 -18.16
C LYS A 190 -7.59 4.33 -17.78
N ASP A 191 -8.66 3.53 -17.74
CA ASP A 191 -8.64 2.11 -17.35
C ASP A 191 -7.98 1.86 -15.98
N ILE A 192 -8.29 2.72 -15.01
CA ILE A 192 -7.77 2.61 -13.64
C ILE A 192 -8.42 1.43 -12.93
N HIS A 193 -7.59 0.53 -12.39
CA HIS A 193 -8.06 -0.60 -11.58
C HIS A 193 -8.32 -0.17 -10.13
N PHE A 194 -9.46 -0.56 -9.57
CA PHE A 194 -9.81 -0.33 -8.16
C PHE A 194 -9.66 -1.63 -7.35
N GLU A 195 -8.79 -1.60 -6.34
CA GLU A 195 -8.48 -2.73 -5.46
C GLU A 195 -9.49 -2.72 -4.29
N THR A 196 -10.66 -3.33 -4.51
CA THR A 196 -11.79 -3.24 -3.56
C THR A 196 -11.70 -4.29 -2.45
N CYS A 197 -12.01 -3.88 -1.22
CA CYS A 197 -11.96 -4.71 0.00
C CYS A 197 -13.31 -4.62 0.76
N PRO A 198 -14.36 -5.36 0.33
CA PRO A 198 -15.74 -5.10 0.77
C PRO A 198 -15.99 -5.35 2.26
N TRP A 199 -15.33 -6.34 2.85
CA TRP A 199 -15.47 -6.59 4.29
C TRP A 199 -14.66 -5.55 5.10
N SER A 200 -13.46 -5.20 4.62
CA SER A 200 -12.64 -4.16 5.23
C SER A 200 -13.38 -2.83 5.29
N SER A 201 -14.02 -2.41 4.20
CA SER A 201 -14.71 -1.11 4.12
C SER A 201 -15.86 -0.96 5.11
N LEU A 202 -16.54 -2.07 5.44
CA LEU A 202 -17.58 -2.08 6.46
C LEU A 202 -17.00 -1.97 7.87
N LEU A 203 -15.87 -2.64 8.13
CA LEU A 203 -15.21 -2.63 9.44
C LEU A 203 -14.48 -1.31 9.73
N THR A 204 -13.87 -0.68 8.71
CA THR A 204 -13.20 0.62 8.83
C THR A 204 -14.18 1.79 8.82
N GLY A 205 -15.44 1.54 8.44
CA GLY A 205 -16.47 2.58 8.30
C GLY A 205 -16.36 3.40 7.00
N ALA A 206 -15.44 3.02 6.10
CA ALA A 206 -15.31 3.60 4.77
C ALA A 206 -16.62 3.51 3.97
N VAL A 207 -17.34 2.39 4.10
CA VAL A 207 -18.69 2.23 3.57
C VAL A 207 -19.66 2.03 4.75
N PRO A 208 -20.64 2.93 4.96
CA PRO A 208 -21.57 2.80 6.08
C PRO A 208 -22.45 1.56 6.00
N LEU A 209 -22.71 0.89 7.13
CA LEU A 209 -23.56 -0.32 7.22
C LEU A 209 -25.02 -0.12 6.72
N GLY A 210 -25.49 1.12 6.58
CA GLY A 210 -26.85 1.46 6.18
C GLY A 210 -27.05 1.76 4.69
N VAL A 211 -26.03 1.60 3.84
CA VAL A 211 -26.18 1.84 2.39
C VAL A 211 -26.93 0.70 1.72
N ASN A 212 -27.88 1.01 0.84
CA ASN A 212 -28.65 0.00 0.10
C ASN A 212 -27.81 -0.76 -0.93
N LYS A 213 -26.71 -0.17 -1.40
CA LYS A 213 -25.74 -0.78 -2.33
C LYS A 213 -24.33 -0.34 -1.96
N HIS A 214 -23.42 -1.30 -1.88
CA HIS A 214 -22.00 -1.02 -1.78
C HIS A 214 -21.51 -0.40 -3.10
N PRO A 215 -20.55 0.54 -3.11
CA PRO A 215 -19.97 1.14 -4.32
C PRO A 215 -19.45 0.19 -5.42
N ILE A 216 -19.38 -1.11 -5.15
CA ILE A 216 -18.92 -2.14 -6.09
C ILE A 216 -20.09 -2.84 -6.80
N VAL A 217 -21.35 -2.48 -6.48
CA VAL A 217 -22.59 -3.12 -6.95
C VAL A 217 -23.55 -2.11 -7.59
#